data_AF-E9GK63-F1
#
_entry.id   AF-E9GK63-F1
#
_cell.length_a   1.000
_cell.length_b   1.000
_cell.length_c   1.000
_cell.angle_alpha   90.00
_cell.angle_beta   90.00
_cell.angle_gamma   90.00
#
_symmetry.space_group_name_H-M   'P 1'
#
loop_
_entity.id
_entity.type
_entity.pdbx_description
1 polymer ?
#
loop_
_entity_poly.entity_id
_entity_poly.type
_entity_poly.pdbx_seq_one_letter_code
_entity_poly.pdbx_strand_id
1 'polypeptide(L)' 'MEGAKPFKIGFYYGPSKPDDPNDYLRHFHIEITNLIENGCQYKESNLKIEIAGLCCDAPALSFIKLVKSCGAYYCCMK' A
#
# COMPACT_ATOMS: atom_id res chain seq x y z
N MET A 1 23.00 9.23 -6.79
CA MET A 1 21.63 9.54 -7.23
C MET A 1 20.85 9.89 -5.98
N GLU A 2 20.57 11.17 -5.77
CA GLU A 2 19.76 11.59 -4.63
C GLU A 2 18.32 11.13 -4.91
N GLY A 3 17.82 10.21 -4.09
CA GLY A 3 16.49 9.61 -4.28
C GLY A 3 15.40 10.66 -4.11
N ALA A 4 14.28 10.50 -4.83
CA ALA A 4 13.12 11.35 -4.65
C ALA A 4 12.65 11.31 -3.18
N LYS A 5 12.37 12.49 -2.61
CA LYS A 5 11.89 12.58 -1.22
C LYS A 5 10.50 11.96 -1.11
N PRO A 6 10.27 11.02 -0.16
CA PRO A 6 8.94 10.48 0.07
C PRO A 6 7.94 11.59 0.41
N PHE A 7 6.71 11.46 -0.10
CA PHE A 7 5.59 12.34 0.22
C PHE A 7 4.42 11.52 0.77
N LYS A 8 3.57 12.17 1.57
CA LYS A 8 2.41 11.51 2.21
C LYS A 8 1.25 11.54 1.23
N ILE A 9 0.64 10.37 0.99
CA ILE A 9 -0.47 10.19 0.04
C ILE A 9 -1.82 9.94 0.69
N GLY A 10 -1.85 9.62 1.99
CA GLY A 10 -3.09 9.29 2.68
C GLY A 10 -2.94 9.24 4.18
N PHE A 11 -4.06 9.45 4.87
CA PHE A 11 -4.17 9.37 6.33
C PHE A 11 -5.44 8.59 6.67
N TYR A 12 -5.34 7.75 7.69
CA TYR A 12 -6.48 7.12 8.32
C TYR A 12 -6.80 7.84 9.62
N TYR A 13 -8.09 8.09 9.86
CA TYR A 13 -8.58 8.60 11.14
C TYR A 13 -9.80 7.79 11.56
N GLY A 14 -9.75 7.22 12.76
CA GLY A 14 -10.82 6.43 13.33
C GLY A 14 -10.53 6.13 14.80
N PRO A 15 -11.54 5.71 15.57
CA PRO A 15 -11.39 5.37 16.99
C PRO A 15 -10.54 4.10 17.20
N SER A 16 -10.45 3.24 16.20
CA SER A 16 -9.70 1.99 16.19
C SER A 16 -9.08 1.72 14.82
N LYS A 17 -8.23 0.68 14.75
CA LYS A 17 -7.73 0.12 13.48
C LYS A 17 -8.93 -0.21 12.56
N PRO A 18 -8.82 0.00 11.23
CA PRO A 18 -9.91 -0.36 10.34
C PRO A 18 -10.23 -1.85 10.46
N ASP A 19 -11.50 -2.20 10.39
CA ASP A 19 -11.96 -3.58 10.56
C ASP A 19 -11.59 -4.47 9.37
N ASP A 20 -11.72 -3.94 8.15
CA ASP A 20 -11.37 -4.62 6.90
C ASP A 20 -10.20 -3.90 6.19
N PRO A 21 -9.05 -4.57 5.98
CA PRO A 21 -7.95 -3.99 5.20
C PRO A 21 -8.31 -3.76 3.73
N ASN A 22 -9.26 -4.51 3.16
CA ASN A 22 -9.70 -4.30 1.77
C ASN A 22 -10.44 -2.97 1.62
N ASP A 23 -11.35 -2.66 2.56
CA ASP A 23 -12.03 -1.36 2.58
C ASP A 23 -11.05 -0.22 2.84
N TYR A 24 -10.10 -0.43 3.76
CA TYR A 24 -9.04 0.54 4.03
C TYR A 24 -8.19 0.86 2.80
N LEU A 25 -7.81 -0.16 2.01
CA LEU A 25 -6.96 0.00 0.83
C LEU A 25 -7.76 0.24 -0.46
N ARG A 26 -9.10 0.27 -0.41
CA ARG A 26 -9.94 0.26 -1.61
C ARG A 26 -9.62 1.40 -2.58
N HIS A 27 -9.52 2.62 -2.07
CA HIS A 27 -9.19 3.79 -2.90
C HIS A 27 -7.79 3.67 -3.52
N PHE A 28 -6.81 3.25 -2.72
CA PHE A 28 -5.45 3.01 -3.22
C PHE A 28 -5.42 1.94 -4.31
N HIS A 29 -6.11 0.81 -4.10
CA HIS A 29 -6.20 -0.28 -5.07
C HIS A 29 -6.80 0.17 -6.40
N ILE A 30 -7.92 0.89 -6.37
CA ILE A 30 -8.58 1.37 -7.59
C ILE A 30 -7.65 2.31 -8.37
N GLU A 31 -7.03 3.27 -7.67
CA GLU A 31 -6.14 4.25 -8.30
C GLU A 31 -4.88 3.58 -8.87
N ILE A 32 -4.19 2.75 -8.08
CA ILE A 32 -2.92 2.15 -8.51
C ILE A 32 -3.11 1.13 -9.63
N THR A 33 -4.20 0.36 -9.62
CA THR A 33 -4.54 -0.55 -10.72
C THR A 33 -4.75 0.22 -12.02
N ASN A 34 -5.51 1.32 -11.97
CA ASN A 34 -5.70 2.17 -13.13
C ASN A 34 -4.37 2.76 -13.66
N LEU A 35 -3.47 3.18 -12.75
CA LEU A 35 -2.15 3.72 -13.12
C LEU A 35 -1.21 2.64 -13.70
N ILE A 36 -1.31 1.40 -13.24
CA ILE A 36 -0.52 0.28 -13.78
C ILE A 36 -1.04 -0.10 -15.18
N GLU A 37 -2.36 -0.16 -15.35
CA GLU A 37 -3.00 -0.59 -16.61
C GLU A 37 -2.90 0.48 -17.72
N ASN A 38 -3.24 1.73 -17.37
CA ASN A 38 -3.34 2.82 -18.35
C ASN A 38 -2.08 3.71 -18.38
N GLY A 39 -1.20 3.57 -17.39
CA GLY A 39 -0.06 4.47 -17.19
C GLY A 39 -0.46 5.81 -16.57
N CYS A 40 0.54 6.66 -16.35
CA CYS A 40 0.36 8.01 -15.84
C CYS A 40 0.75 9.02 -16.93
N GLN A 41 -0.22 9.83 -17.36
CA GLN A 41 0.04 10.86 -18.34
C GLN A 41 0.68 12.08 -17.68
N TYR A 42 1.96 12.31 -18.00
CA TYR A 42 2.70 13.47 -17.53
C TYR A 42 3.26 14.22 -18.72
N LYS A 43 2.77 15.46 -18.91
CA LYS A 43 3.01 16.26 -20.13
C LYS A 43 2.53 15.48 -21.37
N GLU A 44 3.41 15.27 -22.34
CA GLU A 44 3.12 14.55 -23.59
C GLU A 44 3.57 13.07 -23.55
N SER A 45 3.96 12.56 -22.38
CA SER A 45 4.45 11.20 -22.22
C SER A 45 3.56 10.37 -21.31
N ASN A 46 3.29 9.13 -21.72
CA ASN A 46 2.66 8.14 -20.85
C ASN A 46 3.75 7.36 -20.10
N LEU A 47 3.74 7.46 -18.77
CA LEU A 47 4.69 6.79 -17.90
C LEU A 47 4.11 5.46 -17.43
N LYS A 48 4.82 4.36 -17.71
CA LYS A 48 4.47 3.06 -17.15
C LYS A 48 4.76 3.06 -15.65
N ILE A 49 3.78 2.63 -14.86
CA ILE A 49 3.90 2.54 -13.40
C ILE A 49 4.01 1.06 -13.00
N GLU A 50 4.96 0.76 -12.10
CA GLU A 50 5.13 -0.57 -11.51
C GLU A 50 5.40 -0.43 -10.01
N ILE A 51 4.86 -1.35 -9.21
CA ILE A 51 5.09 -1.41 -7.76
C ILE A 51 6.29 -2.31 -7.51
N ALA A 52 7.40 -1.73 -7.05
CA ALA A 52 8.59 -2.50 -6.67
C ALA A 52 8.37 -3.31 -5.37
N GLY A 53 7.50 -2.85 -4.48
CA GLY A 53 7.15 -3.52 -3.24
C GLY A 53 6.40 -2.63 -2.27
N LEU A 54 5.84 -3.24 -1.22
CA LEU A 54 5.20 -2.55 -0.10
C LEU A 54 6.13 -2.59 1.11
N CYS A 55 6.60 -1.42 1.55
CA CYS A 55 7.40 -1.29 2.76
C CYS A 55 6.49 -0.90 3.92
N CYS A 56 6.33 -1.81 4.89
CA CYS A 56 5.50 -1.65 6.07
C CYS A 56 6.22 -2.25 7.28
N ASP A 57 5.95 -1.73 8.48
CA ASP A 57 6.35 -2.40 9.70
C ASP A 57 5.56 -3.71 9.87
N ALA A 58 6.04 -4.61 10.74
CA ALA A 58 5.41 -5.91 10.96
C ALA A 58 3.89 -5.83 11.25
N PRO A 59 3.37 -4.95 12.15
CA PRO A 59 1.94 -4.91 12.43
C PRO A 59 1.07 -4.33 11.30
N ALA A 60 1.60 -3.44 10.45
CA ALA A 60 0.88 -2.98 9.25
C ALA A 60 0.91 -4.05 8.16
N LEU A 61 2.06 -4.70 7.95
CA LEU A 61 2.18 -5.79 6.97
C LEU A 61 1.26 -6.96 7.33
N SER A 62 1.13 -7.30 8.61
CA SER A 62 0.24 -8.39 9.05
C SER A 62 -1.23 -8.05 8.81
N PHE A 63 -1.59 -6.79 9.02
CA PHE A 63 -2.94 -6.29 8.74
C PHE A 63 -3.28 -6.35 7.26
N ILE A 64 -2.41 -5.85 6.39
CA ILE A 64 -2.62 -5.84 4.94
C ILE A 64 -2.69 -7.28 4.41
N LYS A 65 -1.81 -8.17 4.88
CA LYS A 65 -1.79 -9.58 4.46
C LYS A 65 -2.88 -10.44 5.12
N LEU A 66 -3.70 -9.90 6.02
CA LEU A 66 -4.65 -10.66 6.84
C LEU A 66 -4.00 -11.85 7.59
N VAL A 67 -2.74 -11.70 8.00
CA VAL A 67 -2.00 -12.70 8.78
C VAL A 67 -1.89 -12.26 10.24
N LYS A 68 -1.69 -13.23 11.13
CA LYS A 68 -1.49 -12.94 12.56
C LYS A 68 -0.23 -12.10 12.76
N SER A 69 -0.22 -11.26 13.80
CA SER A 69 0.92 -10.40 14.15
C SER A 69 2.14 -11.20 14.60
N CYS A 70 3.33 -10.66 14.36
CA CYS A 70 4.60 -11.22 14.82
C CYS A 70 4.59 -11.35 16.35
N GLY A 71 4.45 -12.58 16.86
CA GLY A 71 4.25 -12.89 18.28
C GLY A 71 3.10 -13.88 18.56
N ALA A 72 2.21 -14.13 17.59
CA ALA A 72 1.16 -15.14 17.72
C ALA A 72 1.68 -16.55 17.35
N TYR A 73 1.09 -17.59 17.95
CA TYR A 73 1.46 -19.02 17.83
C TYR A 73 1.46 -19.59 16.39
N TYR A 74 1.05 -18.81 15.37
CA TYR A 74 1.05 -19.16 13.93
C TYR A 74 1.50 -18.00 13.04
N CYS A 75 2.31 -17.08 13.55
CA CYS A 75 2.80 -15.96 12.73
C CYS A 75 3.97 -16.39 11.84
N CYS A 76 3.66 -16.89 10.64
CA CYS A 76 4.64 -16.98 9.56
C CYS A 76 4.53 -15.73 8.69
N MET A 77 5.47 -14.79 8.87
CA MET A 77 5.79 -13.80 7.85
C MET A 77 6.93 -14.36 7.02
N LYS A 78 6.62 -14.79 5.79
CA LYS A 78 7.59 -15.07 4.75
C LYS A 78 7.56 -13.94 3.72
#